data_AF-A0A0U2JEX9-F1
#
_entry.id   AF-A0A0U2JEX9-F1
#
_cell.length_a   1.000
_cell.length_b   1.000
_cell.length_c   1.000
_cell.angle_alpha   90.00
_cell.angle_beta   90.00
_cell.angle_gamma   90.00
#
_symmetry.space_group_name_H-M   'P 1'
#
loop_
_entity.id
_entity.type
_entity.pdbx_description
1 polymer ?
#
loop_
_entity_poly.entity_id
_entity_poly.type
_entity_poly.pdbx_seq_one_letter_code
_entity_poly.pdbx_strand_id
1 'polypeptide(L)'
;ANAARVNLSQQLVNDIVAADGTLRIAQDIYDHKARQSLMSRIRFAYEKGYVPVGKQITERRINREFVEVSIIDLPPWRTEVLPPIAVPARLANLHPAVEAVREIDSILPIKPAALRNRALRLLQAIAQASVERGWKVTGPRRPDRWGRRHDEGQGQLHITVHEHAMELSIVPMDEQVEHKPTAQEQEYNEKYGTRIRKWDIVPSRDRLKLELPGRFVHRTTTWSDKDGRPLESCLPEVLQELSLRAAEAERDRIRQEELRLAAEAEQAARIARATARFVEAHRVKVLTEQATAWRLARELERYLAAMRIYIETLADSDERQTAEEWLAWAEAYVPKLDPLSKTLRMPPDPTPRYGDLDPFLEKPRLLRHF
;
A
#
# COMPACT_ATOMS: atom_id res chain seq x y z
N ALA A 1 27.83 -31.53 -33.86
CA ALA A 1 26.94 -30.37 -34.00
C ALA A 1 27.03 -29.54 -32.72
N ASN A 2 27.70 -28.38 -32.78
CA ASN A 2 27.87 -27.48 -31.65
C ASN A 2 26.54 -26.76 -31.38
N ALA A 3 25.81 -27.19 -30.34
CA ALA A 3 24.72 -26.40 -29.80
C ALA A 3 25.34 -25.11 -29.24
N ALA A 4 25.12 -23.99 -29.93
CA ALA A 4 25.54 -22.68 -29.47
C ALA A 4 24.98 -22.47 -28.06
N ARG A 5 25.85 -22.19 -27.08
CA ARG A 5 25.42 -21.77 -25.73
C ARG A 5 24.59 -20.50 -25.90
N VAL A 6 23.27 -20.63 -25.87
CA VAL A 6 22.36 -19.48 -25.98
C VAL A 6 22.65 -18.57 -24.78
N ASN A 7 22.88 -17.29 -25.06
CA ASN A 7 23.12 -16.30 -24.00
C ASN A 7 21.86 -16.22 -23.14
N LEU A 8 21.99 -16.28 -21.80
CA LEU A 8 20.86 -16.24 -20.87
C LEU A 8 19.92 -15.02 -21.07
N SER A 9 20.43 -13.92 -21.61
CA SER A 9 19.64 -12.72 -21.93
C SER A 9 18.82 -12.88 -23.21
N GLN A 10 19.36 -13.59 -24.20
CA GLN A 10 18.65 -13.93 -25.43
C GLN A 10 17.60 -15.02 -25.17
N GLN A 11 17.97 -16.01 -24.35
CA GLN A 11 17.03 -17.04 -23.89
C GLN A 11 15.83 -16.40 -23.16
N LEU A 12 16.07 -15.47 -22.24
CA LEU A 12 14.99 -14.74 -21.56
C LEU A 12 14.02 -14.08 -22.55
N VAL A 13 14.52 -13.37 -23.56
CA VAL A 13 13.65 -12.74 -24.57
C VAL A 13 12.86 -13.79 -25.35
N ASN A 14 13.52 -14.87 -25.79
CA ASN A 14 12.87 -15.95 -26.52
C ASN A 14 11.79 -16.63 -25.67
N ASP A 15 12.04 -16.87 -24.39
CA ASP A 15 11.09 -17.48 -23.46
C ASP A 15 9.85 -16.58 -23.26
N ILE A 16 10.05 -15.25 -23.16
CA ILE A 16 8.92 -14.31 -23.08
C ILE A 16 8.10 -14.30 -24.37
N VAL A 17 8.76 -14.28 -25.54
CA VAL A 17 8.07 -14.32 -26.84
C VAL A 17 7.31 -15.63 -27.04
N ALA A 18 7.91 -16.76 -26.64
CA ALA A 18 7.28 -18.08 -26.70
C ALA A 18 6.07 -18.22 -25.75
N ALA A 19 6.03 -17.44 -24.67
CA ALA A 19 4.92 -17.38 -23.72
C ALA A 19 3.90 -16.27 -24.06
N ASP A 20 3.63 -16.05 -25.35
CA ASP A 20 2.71 -15.01 -25.86
C ASP A 20 3.02 -13.59 -25.33
N GLY A 21 4.31 -13.30 -25.12
CA GLY A 21 4.80 -11.99 -24.69
C GLY A 21 4.77 -11.77 -23.18
N THR A 22 4.39 -12.76 -22.36
CA THR A 22 4.42 -12.66 -20.89
C THR A 22 4.93 -13.94 -20.23
N LEU A 23 6.00 -13.83 -19.44
CA LEU A 23 6.62 -14.92 -18.72
C LEU A 23 6.52 -14.74 -17.22
N ARG A 24 6.01 -15.74 -16.51
CA ARG A 24 6.02 -15.78 -15.03
C ARG A 24 7.27 -16.52 -14.55
N ILE A 25 8.09 -15.81 -13.77
CA ILE A 25 9.36 -16.30 -13.23
C ILE A 25 9.23 -16.43 -11.72
N ALA A 26 9.62 -17.59 -11.18
CA ALA A 26 9.78 -17.76 -9.74
C ALA A 26 10.96 -16.93 -9.25
N GLN A 27 10.74 -16.07 -8.26
CA GLN A 27 11.75 -15.22 -7.65
C GLN A 27 11.72 -15.43 -6.14
N ASP A 28 12.79 -15.99 -5.58
CA ASP A 28 12.98 -16.03 -4.14
C ASP A 28 13.38 -14.63 -3.63
N ILE A 29 12.54 -14.06 -2.78
CA ILE A 29 12.76 -12.75 -2.12
C ILE A 29 14.00 -12.70 -1.22
N TYR A 30 14.53 -13.85 -0.80
CA TYR A 30 15.77 -13.92 -0.02
C TYR A 30 17.03 -14.03 -0.89
N ASP A 31 16.88 -14.30 -2.20
CA ASP A 31 17.99 -14.35 -3.14
C ASP A 31 18.16 -13.02 -3.91
N HIS A 32 18.82 -12.06 -3.25
CA HIS A 32 19.20 -10.78 -3.86
C HIS A 32 20.04 -10.97 -5.14
N LYS A 33 20.78 -12.09 -5.28
CA LYS A 33 21.57 -12.38 -6.48
C LYS A 33 20.66 -12.77 -7.65
N ALA A 34 19.55 -13.48 -7.41
CA ALA A 34 18.56 -13.80 -8.45
C ALA A 34 17.91 -12.53 -9.04
N ARG A 35 17.55 -11.56 -8.21
CA ARG A 35 16.98 -10.26 -8.67
C ARG A 35 18.00 -9.44 -9.45
N GLN A 36 19.23 -9.31 -8.94
CA GLN A 36 20.32 -8.65 -9.68
C GLN A 36 20.64 -9.38 -11.00
N SER A 37 20.51 -10.71 -11.03
CA SER A 37 20.67 -11.52 -12.25
C SER A 37 19.61 -11.18 -13.30
N LEU A 38 18.34 -11.06 -12.93
CA LEU A 38 17.26 -10.72 -13.88
C LEU A 38 17.45 -9.30 -14.46
N MET A 39 17.72 -8.30 -13.61
CA MET A 39 17.97 -6.93 -14.09
C MET A 39 19.19 -6.85 -15.01
N SER A 40 20.26 -7.58 -14.68
CA SER A 40 21.45 -7.64 -15.52
C SER A 40 21.17 -8.29 -16.88
N ARG A 41 20.34 -9.35 -16.92
CA ARG A 41 19.91 -9.99 -18.17
C ARG A 41 19.06 -9.07 -19.04
N ILE A 42 18.10 -8.36 -18.44
CA ILE A 42 17.26 -7.38 -19.17
C ILE A 42 18.15 -6.27 -19.74
N ARG A 43 19.04 -5.71 -18.93
CA ARG A 43 19.99 -4.67 -19.38
C ARG A 43 20.84 -5.18 -20.55
N PHE A 44 21.42 -6.36 -20.43
CA PHE A 44 22.26 -6.94 -21.47
C PHE A 44 21.46 -7.29 -22.73
N ALA A 45 20.19 -7.69 -22.60
CA ALA A 45 19.29 -7.90 -23.72
C ALA A 45 19.06 -6.61 -24.53
N TYR A 46 18.93 -5.46 -23.87
CA TYR A 46 18.91 -4.17 -24.56
C TYR A 46 20.26 -3.83 -25.19
N GLU A 47 21.37 -3.96 -24.44
CA GLU A 47 22.72 -3.64 -24.93
C GLU A 47 23.13 -4.47 -26.17
N LYS A 48 22.64 -5.70 -26.28
CA LYS A 48 22.88 -6.59 -27.43
C LYS A 48 21.79 -6.55 -28.50
N GLY A 49 20.74 -5.75 -28.32
CA GLY A 49 19.65 -5.61 -29.29
C GLY A 49 18.79 -6.88 -29.44
N TYR A 50 18.68 -7.70 -28.40
CA TYR A 50 17.82 -8.89 -28.41
C TYR A 50 16.33 -8.53 -28.27
N VAL A 51 16.02 -7.40 -27.62
CA VAL A 51 14.63 -6.93 -27.49
C VAL A 51 14.14 -6.44 -28.85
N PRO A 52 12.94 -6.88 -29.31
CA PRO A 52 12.41 -6.43 -30.61
C PRO A 52 12.28 -4.91 -30.69
N VAL A 53 12.54 -4.36 -31.89
CA VAL A 53 12.44 -2.91 -32.15
C VAL A 53 11.02 -2.42 -31.84
N GLY A 54 10.93 -1.27 -31.15
CA GLY A 54 9.63 -0.70 -30.77
C GLY A 54 8.93 -1.42 -29.61
N LYS A 55 9.58 -2.38 -28.95
CA LYS A 55 9.08 -3.05 -27.74
C LYS A 55 9.91 -2.66 -26.51
N GLN A 56 9.34 -2.86 -25.32
CA GLN A 56 10.07 -2.80 -24.05
C GLN A 56 9.70 -3.98 -23.15
N ILE A 57 10.66 -4.41 -22.34
CA ILE A 57 10.44 -5.36 -21.25
C ILE A 57 9.93 -4.60 -20.02
N THR A 58 8.81 -5.04 -19.44
CA THR A 58 8.26 -4.58 -18.16
C THR A 58 8.25 -5.67 -17.11
N GLU A 59 8.47 -5.29 -15.85
CA GLU A 59 8.39 -6.19 -14.69
C GLU A 59 7.16 -5.83 -13.86
N ARG A 60 6.35 -6.82 -13.53
CA ARG A 60 5.25 -6.69 -12.57
C ARG A 60 5.39 -7.74 -11.48
N ARG A 61 5.54 -7.31 -10.23
CA ARG A 61 5.53 -8.25 -9.11
C ARG A 61 4.10 -8.70 -8.82
N ILE A 62 3.88 -10.01 -8.88
CA ILE A 62 2.57 -10.61 -8.56
C ILE A 62 2.47 -10.83 -7.05
N ASN A 63 3.48 -11.47 -6.47
CA ASN A 63 3.54 -11.75 -5.03
C ASN A 63 5.01 -11.89 -4.59
N ARG A 64 5.25 -12.49 -3.41
CA ARG A 64 6.60 -12.69 -2.87
C ARG A 64 7.43 -13.73 -3.63
N GLU A 65 6.80 -14.61 -4.38
CA GLU A 65 7.44 -15.77 -5.02
C GLU A 65 7.50 -15.65 -6.53
N PHE A 66 6.73 -14.74 -7.12
CA PHE A 66 6.59 -14.63 -8.56
C PHE A 66 6.67 -13.19 -9.05
N VAL A 67 7.43 -13.04 -10.13
CA VAL A 67 7.52 -11.85 -10.95
C VAL A 67 7.07 -12.20 -12.36
N GLU A 68 6.25 -11.34 -12.92
CA GLU A 68 5.83 -11.38 -14.31
C GLU A 68 6.72 -10.44 -15.12
N VAL A 69 7.27 -10.95 -16.23
CA VAL A 69 8.08 -10.19 -17.16
C VAL A 69 7.40 -10.23 -18.52
N SER A 70 7.06 -9.07 -19.07
CA SER A 70 6.32 -8.96 -20.32
C SER A 70 7.08 -8.13 -21.34
N ILE A 71 6.96 -8.47 -22.62
CA ILE A 71 7.38 -7.62 -23.74
C ILE A 71 6.14 -6.90 -24.27
N ILE A 72 6.06 -5.60 -24.01
CA ILE A 72 4.96 -4.75 -24.45
C ILE A 72 5.41 -3.78 -25.54
N ASP A 73 4.46 -3.21 -26.27
CA ASP A 73 4.74 -2.08 -27.16
C ASP A 73 5.32 -0.91 -26.39
N LEU A 74 6.31 -0.26 -26.99
CA LEU A 74 6.93 0.93 -26.43
C LEU A 74 5.85 2.02 -26.29
N PRO A 75 5.57 2.51 -25.07
CA PRO A 75 4.50 3.47 -24.87
C PRO A 75 4.71 4.75 -25.69
N PRO A 76 3.65 5.40 -26.20
CA PRO A 76 3.79 6.57 -27.07
C PRO A 76 4.66 7.70 -26.49
N TRP A 77 4.59 7.91 -25.16
CA TRP A 77 5.36 8.92 -24.45
C TRP A 77 6.88 8.67 -24.49
N ARG A 78 7.36 7.45 -24.75
CA ARG A 78 8.80 7.14 -24.92
C ARG A 78 9.36 7.63 -26.25
N THR A 79 8.52 7.65 -27.29
CA THR A 79 8.89 8.00 -28.66
C THR A 79 8.49 9.42 -29.04
N GLU A 80 7.72 10.08 -28.18
CA GLU A 80 7.31 11.46 -28.34
C GLU A 80 8.53 12.40 -28.42
N VAL A 81 8.55 13.25 -29.45
CA VAL A 81 9.55 14.30 -29.59
C VAL A 81 9.15 15.47 -28.69
N LEU A 82 9.89 15.65 -27.60
CA LEU A 82 9.59 16.68 -26.62
C LEU A 82 10.24 18.02 -27.01
N PRO A 83 9.50 19.13 -27.02
CA PRO A 83 10.07 20.43 -27.34
C PRO A 83 11.13 20.83 -26.31
N PRO A 84 12.28 21.40 -26.73
CA PRO A 84 13.33 21.79 -25.82
C PRO A 84 12.85 22.89 -24.88
N ILE A 85 13.32 22.87 -23.63
CA ILE A 85 13.05 23.90 -22.64
C ILE A 85 14.22 24.87 -22.61
N ALA A 86 13.94 26.15 -22.87
CA ALA A 86 14.94 27.19 -22.85
C ALA A 86 15.44 27.42 -21.42
N VAL A 87 16.73 27.21 -21.18
CA VAL A 87 17.37 27.53 -19.91
C VAL A 87 17.88 28.97 -19.97
N PRO A 88 17.46 29.86 -19.06
CA PRO A 88 17.86 31.26 -19.14
C PRO A 88 19.37 31.38 -18.96
N ALA A 89 19.99 32.25 -19.76
CA ALA A 89 21.43 32.55 -19.64
C ALA A 89 21.76 33.33 -18.36
N ARG A 90 20.81 34.14 -17.88
CA ARG A 90 20.92 34.97 -16.66
C ARG A 90 19.67 34.82 -15.82
N LEU A 91 19.83 34.90 -14.49
CA LEU A 91 18.73 34.86 -13.54
C LEU A 91 18.12 36.26 -13.38
N ALA A 92 17.22 36.63 -14.29
CA ALA A 92 16.36 37.79 -14.14
C ALA A 92 14.93 37.31 -13.80
N ASN A 93 14.22 38.01 -12.91
CA ASN A 93 12.87 37.66 -12.47
C ASN A 93 12.74 36.20 -12.00
N LEU A 94 13.40 35.88 -10.89
CA LEU A 94 13.32 34.54 -10.30
C LEU A 94 11.89 34.20 -9.91
N HIS A 95 11.50 32.95 -10.16
CA HIS A 95 10.29 32.41 -9.58
C HIS A 95 10.44 32.39 -8.04
N PRO A 96 9.41 32.74 -7.26
CA PRO A 96 9.51 32.83 -5.78
C PRO A 96 10.07 31.56 -5.11
N ALA A 97 9.73 30.38 -5.66
CA ALA A 97 10.30 29.11 -5.21
C ALA A 97 11.83 29.04 -5.37
N VAL A 98 12.35 29.51 -6.50
CA VAL A 98 13.79 29.49 -6.81
C VAL A 98 14.53 30.59 -6.03
N GLU A 99 13.87 31.71 -5.78
CA GLU A 99 14.38 32.74 -4.87
C GLU A 99 14.56 32.19 -3.44
N ALA A 100 13.57 31.47 -2.92
CA ALA A 100 13.69 30.81 -1.61
C ALA A 100 14.84 29.78 -1.55
N VAL A 101 15.07 29.03 -2.64
CA VAL A 101 16.23 28.13 -2.74
C VAL A 101 17.55 28.91 -2.75
N ARG A 102 17.60 30.05 -3.46
CA ARG A 102 18.80 30.89 -3.54
C ARG A 102 19.19 31.48 -2.20
N GLU A 103 18.22 31.83 -1.35
CA GLU A 103 18.46 32.46 -0.04
C GLU A 103 18.91 31.48 1.04
N ILE A 104 18.56 30.20 0.92
CA ILE A 104 18.81 29.19 1.96
C ILE A 104 19.94 28.27 1.52
N ASP A 105 21.18 28.60 1.92
CA ASP A 105 22.37 27.83 1.51
C ASP A 105 22.33 26.34 1.93
N SER A 106 21.63 25.99 3.01
CA SER A 106 21.46 24.59 3.43
C SER A 106 20.56 23.78 2.49
N ILE A 107 19.73 24.43 1.67
CA ILE A 107 18.84 23.79 0.68
C ILE A 107 19.58 23.54 -0.65
N LEU A 108 20.58 24.37 -0.97
CA LEU A 108 21.43 24.21 -2.15
C LEU A 108 22.92 24.28 -1.76
N PRO A 109 23.45 23.26 -1.06
CA PRO A 109 24.82 23.26 -0.52
C PRO A 109 25.88 22.98 -1.60
N ILE A 110 25.81 23.70 -2.73
CA ILE A 110 26.74 23.58 -3.86
C ILE A 110 27.83 24.65 -3.71
N LYS A 111 29.06 24.23 -3.39
CA LYS A 111 30.17 25.14 -3.11
C LYS A 111 30.66 25.91 -4.35
N PRO A 112 30.91 25.29 -5.52
CA PRO A 112 31.38 26.04 -6.68
C PRO A 112 30.30 27.03 -7.17
N ALA A 113 30.60 28.32 -7.13
CA ALA A 113 29.64 29.38 -7.47
C ALA A 113 29.08 29.24 -8.91
N ALA A 114 29.93 28.85 -9.86
CA ALA A 114 29.51 28.61 -11.24
C ALA A 114 28.51 27.44 -11.35
N LEU A 115 28.76 26.35 -10.62
CA LEU A 115 27.87 25.18 -10.58
C LEU A 115 26.54 25.52 -9.88
N ARG A 116 26.60 26.25 -8.76
CA ARG A 116 25.40 26.73 -8.03
C ARG A 116 24.54 27.63 -8.92
N ASN A 117 25.16 28.55 -9.66
CA ASN A 117 24.44 29.41 -10.61
C ASN A 117 23.81 28.62 -11.77
N ARG A 118 24.49 27.59 -12.29
CA ARG A 118 23.91 26.68 -13.28
C ARG A 118 22.70 25.92 -12.70
N ALA A 119 22.81 25.43 -11.47
CA ALA A 119 21.71 24.74 -10.80
C ALA A 119 20.47 25.63 -10.65
N LEU A 120 20.65 26.88 -10.21
CA LEU A 120 19.54 27.84 -10.12
C LEU A 120 18.90 28.15 -11.48
N ARG A 121 19.69 28.20 -12.58
CA ARG A 121 19.15 28.41 -13.94
C ARG A 121 18.30 27.21 -14.40
N LEU A 122 18.73 25.99 -14.08
CA LEU A 122 17.96 24.77 -14.36
C LEU A 122 16.65 24.74 -13.55
N LEU A 123 16.70 25.05 -12.25
CA LEU A 123 15.50 25.15 -11.40
C LEU A 123 14.54 26.25 -11.88
N GLN A 124 15.06 27.40 -12.32
CA GLN A 124 14.26 28.48 -12.92
C GLN A 124 13.56 28.01 -14.20
N ALA A 125 14.26 27.32 -15.09
CA ALA A 125 13.68 26.81 -16.32
C ALA A 125 12.54 25.80 -16.03
N ILE A 126 12.76 24.89 -15.08
CA ILE A 126 11.74 23.93 -14.64
C ILE A 126 10.53 24.65 -14.03
N ALA A 127 10.77 25.61 -13.14
CA ALA A 127 9.71 26.35 -12.48
C ALA A 127 8.85 27.14 -13.48
N GLN A 128 9.49 27.87 -14.39
CA GLN A 128 8.79 28.64 -15.42
C GLN A 128 7.99 27.73 -16.36
N ALA A 129 8.62 26.68 -16.88
CA ALA A 129 7.97 25.74 -17.79
C ALA A 129 6.82 24.96 -17.11
N SER A 130 6.89 24.75 -15.79
CA SER A 130 5.79 24.17 -15.01
C SER A 130 4.62 25.15 -14.87
N VAL A 131 4.90 26.43 -14.56
CA VAL A 131 3.87 27.48 -14.48
C VAL A 131 3.19 27.71 -15.83
N GLU A 132 3.94 27.69 -16.93
CA GLU A 132 3.40 27.79 -18.30
C GLU A 132 2.45 26.62 -18.64
N ARG A 133 2.60 25.47 -17.98
CA ARG A 133 1.70 24.30 -18.09
C ARG A 133 0.52 24.35 -17.11
N GLY A 134 0.38 25.44 -16.34
CA GLY A 134 -0.65 25.60 -15.32
C GLY A 134 -0.37 24.82 -14.02
N TRP A 135 0.85 24.35 -13.81
CA TRP A 135 1.22 23.63 -12.59
C TRP A 135 1.65 24.60 -11.50
N LYS A 136 1.37 24.23 -10.24
CA LYS A 136 1.79 25.02 -9.09
C LYS A 136 3.20 24.64 -8.69
N VAL A 137 4.07 25.63 -8.47
CA VAL A 137 5.44 25.44 -8.01
C VAL A 137 5.63 26.16 -6.68
N THR A 138 6.12 25.45 -5.67
CA THR A 138 6.47 26.04 -4.37
C THR A 138 7.92 25.71 -4.01
N GLY A 139 8.54 26.59 -3.22
CA GLY A 139 9.93 26.42 -2.77
C GLY A 139 10.11 25.35 -1.70
N PRO A 140 11.29 25.28 -1.07
CA PRO A 140 11.54 24.37 0.04
C PRO A 140 10.57 24.68 1.18
N ARG A 141 10.07 23.61 1.83
CA ARG A 141 9.25 23.77 3.04
C ARG A 141 10.16 24.27 4.16
N ARG A 142 9.79 25.40 4.78
CA ARG A 142 10.47 25.85 6.01
C ARG A 142 10.11 24.88 7.15
N PRO A 143 11.05 24.58 8.06
CA PRO A 143 10.71 23.84 9.27
C PRO A 143 9.58 24.56 10.01
N ASP A 144 8.72 23.80 10.69
CA ASP A 144 7.64 24.37 11.48
C ASP A 144 8.17 25.23 12.65
N ARG A 145 7.27 25.91 13.35
CA ARG A 145 7.61 26.76 14.52
C ARG A 145 8.37 26.00 15.62
N TRP A 146 8.30 24.67 15.62
CA TRP A 146 8.94 23.78 16.59
C TRP A 146 10.26 23.20 16.10
N GLY A 147 10.75 23.64 14.93
CA GLY A 147 12.00 23.16 14.35
C GLY A 147 11.94 21.72 13.85
N ARG A 148 10.75 21.11 13.77
CA ARG A 148 10.59 19.76 13.24
C ARG A 148 10.76 19.79 11.73
N ARG A 149 11.77 19.06 11.27
CA ARG A 149 11.86 18.65 9.86
C ARG A 149 10.95 17.44 9.72
N HIS A 150 9.87 17.55 8.97
CA HIS A 150 9.13 16.37 8.56
C HIS A 150 10.01 15.57 7.60
N ASP A 151 9.97 14.23 7.67
CA ASP A 151 10.61 13.34 6.70
C ASP A 151 10.07 13.53 5.27
N GLU A 152 9.00 14.33 5.11
CA GLU A 152 8.47 14.81 3.85
C GLU A 152 9.18 16.09 3.36
N GLY A 153 10.13 15.92 2.44
CA GLY A 153 10.48 16.93 1.43
C GLY A 153 11.63 17.87 1.77
N GLN A 154 12.87 17.46 1.52
CA GLN A 154 14.04 18.36 1.50
C GLN A 154 14.32 18.97 0.12
N GLY A 155 13.45 18.69 -0.84
CA GLY A 155 13.61 19.12 -2.22
C GLY A 155 13.50 20.62 -2.35
N GLN A 156 14.23 21.11 -3.35
CA GLN A 156 14.32 22.53 -3.62
C GLN A 156 13.04 23.05 -4.26
N LEU A 157 12.38 22.23 -5.08
CA LEU A 157 11.08 22.54 -5.68
C LEU A 157 10.06 21.48 -5.32
N HIS A 158 8.83 21.93 -5.07
CA HIS A 158 7.65 21.08 -4.99
C HIS A 158 6.71 21.48 -6.12
N ILE A 159 6.42 20.55 -7.03
CA ILE A 159 5.62 20.79 -8.23
C ILE A 159 4.31 20.00 -8.08
N THR A 160 3.19 20.71 -8.07
CA THR A 160 1.85 20.11 -7.98
C THR A 160 1.19 20.09 -9.35
N VAL A 161 0.91 18.88 -9.82
CA VAL A 161 0.22 18.61 -11.09
C VAL A 161 -1.11 17.94 -10.75
N HIS A 162 -2.24 18.59 -11.09
CA HIS A 162 -3.60 18.07 -10.79
C HIS A 162 -3.74 17.52 -9.36
N GLU A 163 -3.36 18.30 -8.34
CA GLU A 163 -3.38 17.94 -6.90
C GLU A 163 -2.26 17.01 -6.40
N HIS A 164 -1.46 16.43 -7.29
CA HIS A 164 -0.37 15.53 -6.91
C HIS A 164 0.96 16.30 -6.82
N ALA A 165 1.43 16.50 -5.59
CA ALA A 165 2.70 17.19 -5.31
C ALA A 165 3.89 16.23 -5.41
N MET A 166 4.91 16.63 -6.17
CA MET A 166 6.16 15.89 -6.33
C MET A 166 7.35 16.76 -5.93
N GLU A 167 8.31 16.14 -5.28
CA GLU A 167 9.55 16.77 -4.83
C GLU A 167 10.62 16.68 -5.92
N LEU A 168 11.31 17.79 -6.20
CA LEU A 168 12.42 17.83 -7.14
C LEU A 168 13.66 18.45 -6.49
N SER A 169 14.78 17.76 -6.67
CA SER A 169 16.08 18.14 -6.15
C SER A 169 17.12 18.18 -7.27
N ILE A 170 18.09 19.07 -7.15
CA ILE A 170 19.29 19.16 -7.96
C ILE A 170 20.50 19.16 -7.02
N VAL A 171 21.42 18.25 -7.25
CA VAL A 171 22.59 18.05 -6.42
C VAL A 171 23.82 17.80 -7.30
N PRO A 172 25.05 18.04 -6.81
CA PRO A 172 26.24 17.60 -7.51
C PRO A 172 26.24 16.09 -7.73
N MET A 173 26.83 15.63 -8.82
CA MET A 173 27.12 14.21 -8.97
C MET A 173 28.19 13.77 -7.99
N ASP A 174 28.23 12.48 -7.68
CA ASP A 174 29.30 11.87 -6.90
C ASP A 174 30.47 11.51 -7.82
N GLU A 175 31.69 11.87 -7.41
CA GLU A 175 32.93 11.53 -8.08
C GLU A 175 33.80 10.67 -7.17
N GLN A 176 34.40 9.63 -7.76
CA GLN A 176 35.39 8.82 -7.08
C GLN A 176 36.77 9.45 -7.29
N VAL A 177 37.40 9.84 -6.20
CA VAL A 177 38.79 10.29 -6.17
C VAL A 177 39.63 9.28 -5.40
N GLU A 178 40.88 9.10 -5.78
CA GLU A 178 41.77 8.18 -5.09
C GLU A 178 41.93 8.62 -3.63
N HIS A 179 41.60 7.70 -2.70
CA HIS A 179 41.71 7.96 -1.28
C HIS A 179 43.18 8.02 -0.90
N LYS A 180 43.57 9.08 -0.19
CA LYS A 180 44.92 9.23 0.37
C LYS A 180 44.86 8.82 1.84
N PRO A 181 45.37 7.62 2.21
CA PRO A 181 45.29 7.13 3.57
C PRO A 181 45.94 8.11 4.54
N THR A 182 45.26 8.41 5.63
CA THR A 182 45.86 9.20 6.72
C THR A 182 46.90 8.37 7.47
N ALA A 183 47.86 9.03 8.13
CA ALA A 183 48.87 8.34 8.94
C ALA A 183 48.25 7.43 10.01
N GLN A 184 47.12 7.85 10.57
CA GLN A 184 46.35 7.07 11.54
C GLN A 184 45.72 5.81 10.91
N GLU A 185 45.15 5.90 9.71
CA GLU A 185 44.61 4.74 8.99
C GLU A 185 45.70 3.75 8.58
N GLN A 186 46.88 4.25 8.23
CA GLN A 186 48.06 3.42 7.92
C GLN A 186 48.52 2.66 9.16
N GLU A 187 48.72 3.34 10.30
CA GLU A 187 49.10 2.70 11.57
C GLU A 187 48.06 1.66 12.02
N TYR A 188 46.77 1.96 11.83
CA TYR A 188 45.69 1.04 12.17
C TYR A 188 45.62 -0.18 11.24
N ASN A 189 45.90 0.00 9.94
CA ASN A 189 46.03 -1.09 8.97
C ASN A 189 47.23 -1.99 9.29
N GLU A 190 48.39 -1.42 9.63
CA GLU A 190 49.60 -2.16 10.00
C GLU A 190 49.39 -3.00 11.28
N LYS A 191 48.68 -2.43 12.26
CA LYS A 191 48.43 -3.10 13.55
C LYS A 191 47.34 -4.17 13.50
N TYR A 192 46.32 -3.99 12.68
CA TYR A 192 45.10 -4.82 12.71
C TYR A 192 44.73 -5.45 11.36
N GLY A 193 45.50 -5.24 10.28
CA GLY A 193 45.23 -5.78 8.95
C GLY A 193 43.95 -5.26 8.28
N THR A 194 43.45 -4.10 8.71
CA THR A 194 42.13 -3.57 8.31
C THR A 194 42.16 -2.93 6.92
N ARG A 195 41.29 -3.36 6.00
CA ARG A 195 41.32 -2.86 4.61
C ARG A 195 41.05 -1.35 4.53
N ILE A 196 42.04 -0.60 4.01
CA ILE A 196 41.87 0.82 3.65
C ILE A 196 41.08 0.92 2.33
N ARG A 197 40.15 1.87 2.26
CA ARG A 197 39.36 2.11 1.04
C ARG A 197 40.25 2.71 -0.05
N LYS A 198 40.05 2.29 -1.30
CA LYS A 198 40.80 2.82 -2.45
C LYS A 198 40.29 4.18 -2.93
N TRP A 199 39.00 4.45 -2.71
CA TRP A 199 38.31 5.61 -3.28
C TRP A 199 37.55 6.37 -2.20
N ASP A 200 37.68 7.70 -2.23
CA ASP A 200 36.80 8.64 -1.57
C ASP A 200 35.70 9.09 -2.54
N ILE A 201 34.52 9.32 -2.01
CA ILE A 201 33.39 9.87 -2.78
C ILE A 201 33.28 11.35 -2.44
N VAL A 202 33.47 12.20 -3.44
CA VAL A 202 33.40 13.66 -3.30
C VAL A 202 32.39 14.25 -4.27
N PRO A 203 31.71 15.37 -3.92
CA PRO A 203 30.85 16.07 -4.86
C PRO A 203 31.62 16.60 -6.07
N SER A 204 31.07 16.35 -7.26
CA SER A 204 31.56 16.90 -8.52
C SER A 204 31.60 18.42 -8.50
N ARG A 205 32.57 19.00 -9.20
CA ARG A 205 32.75 20.46 -9.28
C ARG A 205 32.05 21.09 -10.48
N ASP A 206 31.63 20.29 -11.45
CA ASP A 206 31.08 20.74 -12.73
C ASP A 206 29.83 19.96 -13.19
N ARG A 207 29.56 18.77 -12.62
CA ARG A 207 28.42 17.92 -12.99
C ARG A 207 27.32 17.90 -11.93
N LEU A 208 26.09 17.94 -12.41
CA LEU A 208 24.86 17.91 -11.62
C LEU A 208 24.03 16.67 -11.94
N LYS A 209 23.16 16.30 -10.99
CA LYS A 209 22.04 15.39 -11.20
C LYS A 209 20.76 16.00 -10.66
N LEU A 210 19.67 15.77 -11.38
CA LEU A 210 18.29 16.01 -10.94
C LEU A 210 17.72 14.73 -10.36
N GLU A 211 17.04 14.85 -9.23
CA GLU A 211 16.38 13.76 -8.52
C GLU A 211 14.90 14.08 -8.36
N LEU A 212 14.07 13.12 -8.75
CA LEU A 212 12.63 13.11 -8.63
C LEU A 212 12.27 11.83 -7.86
N PRO A 213 12.42 11.81 -6.53
CA PRO A 213 11.98 10.68 -5.72
C PRO A 213 10.45 10.51 -5.82
N GLY A 214 9.97 9.30 -5.56
CA GLY A 214 8.54 9.02 -5.57
C GLY A 214 8.24 7.55 -5.79
N ARG A 215 7.01 7.16 -5.44
CA ARG A 215 6.51 5.79 -5.60
C ARG A 215 6.33 5.40 -7.07
N PHE A 216 5.81 6.32 -7.89
CA PHE A 216 5.57 6.07 -9.30
C PHE A 216 6.80 6.48 -10.10
N VAL A 217 7.27 5.60 -10.98
CA VAL A 217 8.44 5.82 -11.84
C VAL A 217 8.12 5.25 -13.22
N HIS A 218 8.22 6.07 -14.26
CA HIS A 218 8.00 5.65 -15.64
C HIS A 218 9.32 5.53 -16.41
N ARG A 219 10.16 6.57 -16.38
CA ARG A 219 11.52 6.53 -16.97
C ARG A 219 12.60 6.25 -15.94
N THR A 220 12.73 7.15 -14.97
CA THR A 220 13.83 7.18 -14.01
C THR A 220 13.48 8.12 -12.86
N THR A 221 14.13 7.96 -11.72
CA THR A 221 14.11 8.92 -10.61
C THR A 221 15.23 9.94 -10.71
N THR A 222 16.18 9.74 -11.62
CA THR A 222 17.40 10.56 -11.68
C THR A 222 17.81 10.84 -13.13
N TRP A 223 18.20 12.08 -13.40
CA TRP A 223 18.89 12.52 -14.62
C TRP A 223 20.22 13.12 -14.23
N SER A 224 21.27 12.85 -14.99
CA SER A 224 22.63 13.30 -14.66
C SER A 224 23.28 13.87 -15.90
N ASP A 225 24.20 14.82 -15.70
CA ASP A 225 25.10 15.23 -16.77
C ASP A 225 25.88 14.03 -17.29
N LYS A 226 25.90 13.91 -18.61
CA LYS A 226 26.68 12.90 -19.34
C LYS A 226 27.37 13.55 -20.53
N ASP A 227 28.45 12.94 -20.98
CA ASP A 227 29.13 13.36 -22.19
C ASP A 227 28.15 13.33 -23.38
N GLY A 228 28.01 14.46 -24.08
CA GLY A 228 27.07 14.62 -25.18
C GLY A 228 25.59 14.74 -24.79
N ARG A 229 25.25 14.72 -23.50
CA ARG A 229 23.87 14.87 -23.00
C ARG A 229 23.84 15.66 -21.68
N PRO A 230 23.89 17.00 -21.76
CA PRO A 230 23.83 17.87 -20.57
C PRO A 230 22.42 17.88 -19.97
N LEU A 231 22.29 18.17 -18.68
CA LEU A 231 20.99 18.22 -17.99
C LEU A 231 19.96 19.14 -18.66
N GLU A 232 20.40 20.23 -19.28
CA GLU A 232 19.57 21.17 -20.05
C GLU A 232 18.74 20.42 -21.12
N SER A 233 19.35 19.43 -21.80
CA SER A 233 18.68 18.61 -22.81
C SER A 233 17.68 17.60 -22.23
N CYS A 234 17.77 17.30 -20.93
CA CYS A 234 16.92 16.34 -20.24
C CYS A 234 15.66 16.99 -19.64
N LEU A 235 15.60 18.32 -19.53
CA LEU A 235 14.48 19.03 -18.90
C LEU A 235 13.10 18.66 -19.49
N PRO A 236 12.93 18.51 -20.83
CA PRO A 236 11.63 18.11 -21.36
C PRO A 236 11.18 16.74 -20.83
N GLU A 237 12.11 15.80 -20.68
CA GLU A 237 11.83 14.47 -20.12
C GLU A 237 11.44 14.53 -18.64
N VAL A 238 12.07 15.43 -17.88
CA VAL A 238 11.73 15.64 -16.47
C VAL A 238 10.29 16.14 -16.34
N LEU A 239 9.87 17.08 -17.18
CA LEU A 239 8.47 17.56 -17.14
C LEU A 239 7.48 16.51 -17.63
N GLN A 240 7.81 15.72 -18.66
CA GLN A 240 6.96 14.62 -19.09
C GLN A 240 6.81 13.57 -17.97
N GLU A 241 7.90 13.23 -17.28
CA GLU A 241 7.87 12.31 -16.14
C GLU A 241 6.97 12.83 -15.01
N LEU A 242 7.05 14.12 -14.66
CA LEU A 242 6.15 14.74 -13.68
C LEU A 242 4.68 14.54 -14.08
N SER A 243 4.33 14.83 -15.33
CA SER A 243 2.96 14.66 -15.84
C SER A 243 2.50 13.19 -15.77
N LEU A 244 3.36 12.25 -16.17
CA LEU A 244 3.03 10.82 -16.16
C LEU A 244 2.86 10.29 -14.73
N ARG A 245 3.70 10.74 -13.79
CA ARG A 245 3.59 10.35 -12.37
C ARG A 245 2.34 10.90 -11.73
N ALA A 246 1.95 12.14 -12.03
CA ALA A 246 0.71 12.72 -11.55
C ALA A 246 -0.52 11.97 -12.07
N ALA A 247 -0.53 11.61 -13.36
CA ALA A 247 -1.60 10.81 -13.93
C ALA A 247 -1.71 9.41 -13.27
N GLU A 248 -0.59 8.77 -12.95
CA GLU A 248 -0.59 7.48 -12.26
C GLU A 248 -1.02 7.61 -10.79
N ALA A 249 -0.61 8.69 -10.11
CA ALA A 249 -1.04 9.01 -8.76
C ALA A 249 -2.57 9.21 -8.69
N GLU A 250 -3.15 9.86 -9.70
CA GLU A 250 -4.60 10.03 -9.79
C GLU A 250 -5.33 8.69 -9.99
N ARG A 251 -4.83 7.84 -10.89
CA ARG A 251 -5.38 6.49 -11.08
C ARG A 251 -5.27 5.63 -9.83
N ASP A 252 -4.18 5.76 -9.08
CA ASP A 252 -4.03 5.07 -7.80
C ASP A 252 -5.02 5.62 -6.75
N ARG A 253 -5.20 6.93 -6.65
CA ARG A 253 -6.20 7.55 -5.77
C ARG A 253 -7.61 7.02 -6.02
N ILE A 254 -8.02 6.97 -7.28
CA ILE A 254 -9.34 6.44 -7.67
C ILE A 254 -9.46 4.95 -7.29
N ARG A 255 -8.45 4.13 -7.60
CA ARG A 255 -8.43 2.71 -7.22
C ARG A 255 -8.51 2.51 -5.70
N GLN A 256 -7.79 3.30 -4.91
CA GLN A 256 -7.83 3.19 -3.45
C GLN A 256 -9.20 3.57 -2.89
N GLU A 257 -9.85 4.59 -3.46
CA GLU A 257 -11.19 4.98 -3.05
C GLU A 257 -12.23 3.90 -3.40
N GLU A 258 -12.16 3.31 -4.59
CA GLU A 258 -13.01 2.18 -4.98
C GLU A 258 -12.82 0.97 -4.04
N LEU A 259 -11.57 0.64 -3.71
CA LEU A 259 -11.25 -0.43 -2.75
C LEU A 259 -11.79 -0.12 -1.36
N ARG A 260 -11.71 1.13 -0.91
CA ARG A 260 -12.24 1.56 0.39
C ARG A 260 -13.76 1.41 0.44
N LEU A 261 -14.46 1.92 -0.57
CA LEU A 261 -15.92 1.81 -0.67
C LEU A 261 -16.38 0.35 -0.76
N ALA A 262 -15.67 -0.48 -1.52
CA ALA A 262 -15.95 -1.91 -1.61
C ALA A 262 -15.76 -2.62 -0.25
N ALA A 263 -14.68 -2.30 0.47
CA ALA A 263 -14.41 -2.86 1.80
C ALA A 263 -15.45 -2.41 2.84
N GLU A 264 -15.88 -1.15 2.81
CA GLU A 264 -16.95 -0.62 3.66
C GLU A 264 -18.28 -1.32 3.38
N ALA A 265 -18.63 -1.50 2.11
CA ALA A 265 -19.84 -2.22 1.71
C ALA A 265 -19.81 -3.70 2.11
N GLU A 266 -18.66 -4.37 1.94
CA GLU A 266 -18.48 -5.76 2.37
C GLU A 266 -18.61 -5.90 3.89
N GLN A 267 -18.01 -4.99 4.65
CA GLN A 267 -18.09 -4.98 6.10
C GLN A 267 -19.52 -4.72 6.59
N ALA A 268 -20.24 -3.77 5.98
CA ALA A 268 -21.65 -3.52 6.28
C ALA A 268 -22.51 -4.76 5.99
N ALA A 269 -22.30 -5.40 4.84
CA ALA A 269 -23.02 -6.62 4.47
C ALA A 269 -22.70 -7.79 5.42
N ARG A 270 -21.45 -7.90 5.90
CA ARG A 270 -21.03 -8.91 6.89
C ARG A 270 -21.72 -8.69 8.23
N ILE A 271 -21.82 -7.45 8.72
CA ILE A 271 -22.54 -7.12 9.95
C ILE A 271 -24.03 -7.43 9.78
N ALA A 272 -24.65 -7.02 8.67
CA ALA A 272 -26.06 -7.30 8.42
C ALA A 272 -26.38 -8.80 8.42
N ARG A 273 -25.53 -9.63 7.78
CA ARG A 273 -25.66 -11.10 7.82
C ARG A 273 -25.52 -11.66 9.24
N ALA A 274 -24.57 -11.14 10.04
CA ALA A 274 -24.40 -11.58 11.42
C ALA A 274 -25.60 -11.19 12.29
N THR A 275 -26.15 -9.98 12.14
CA THR A 275 -27.35 -9.53 12.85
C THR A 275 -28.56 -10.40 12.50
N ALA A 276 -28.76 -10.73 11.22
CA ALA A 276 -29.85 -11.63 10.81
C ALA A 276 -29.73 -13.02 11.47
N ARG A 277 -28.52 -13.60 11.52
CA ARG A 277 -28.27 -14.87 12.20
C ARG A 277 -28.46 -14.80 13.72
N PHE A 278 -28.09 -13.69 14.35
CA PHE A 278 -28.30 -13.45 15.78
C PHE A 278 -29.79 -13.40 16.13
N VAL A 279 -30.57 -12.65 15.34
CA VAL A 279 -32.04 -12.58 15.50
C VAL A 279 -32.67 -13.97 15.35
N GLU A 280 -32.25 -14.72 14.33
CA GLU A 280 -32.76 -16.08 14.11
C GLU A 280 -32.41 -17.03 15.28
N ALA A 281 -31.17 -17.00 15.76
CA ALA A 281 -30.75 -17.80 16.90
C ALA A 281 -31.55 -17.47 18.17
N HIS A 282 -31.86 -16.19 18.40
CA HIS A 282 -32.74 -15.79 19.49
C HIS A 282 -34.15 -16.36 19.35
N ARG A 283 -34.74 -16.28 18.16
CA ARG A 283 -36.09 -16.84 17.91
C ARG A 283 -36.12 -18.34 18.13
N VAL A 284 -35.13 -19.07 17.64
CA VAL A 284 -34.98 -20.52 17.88
C VAL A 284 -34.87 -20.83 19.37
N LYS A 285 -34.09 -20.05 20.12
CA LYS A 285 -33.97 -20.20 21.57
C LYS A 285 -35.32 -20.02 22.26
N VAL A 286 -36.03 -18.93 21.99
CA VAL A 286 -37.35 -18.65 22.60
C VAL A 286 -38.37 -19.73 22.25
N LEU A 287 -38.41 -20.18 20.98
CA LEU A 287 -39.30 -21.25 20.56
C LEU A 287 -39.02 -22.57 21.30
N THR A 288 -37.74 -22.89 21.50
CA THR A 288 -37.31 -24.10 22.23
C THR A 288 -37.68 -24.01 23.71
N GLU A 289 -37.47 -22.85 24.33
CA GLU A 289 -37.87 -22.59 25.72
C GLU A 289 -39.39 -22.72 25.91
N GLN A 290 -40.18 -22.16 24.98
CA GLN A 290 -41.64 -22.30 24.99
C GLN A 290 -42.07 -23.76 24.83
N ALA A 291 -41.53 -24.49 23.85
CA ALA A 291 -41.86 -25.90 23.64
C ALA A 291 -41.54 -26.77 24.88
N THR A 292 -40.43 -26.46 25.57
CA THR A 292 -40.03 -27.13 26.81
C THR A 292 -40.98 -26.82 27.97
N ALA A 293 -41.33 -25.54 28.17
CA ALA A 293 -42.26 -25.11 29.20
C ALA A 293 -43.67 -25.69 29.00
N TRP A 294 -44.14 -25.74 27.74
CA TRP A 294 -45.41 -26.38 27.40
C TRP A 294 -45.40 -27.87 27.74
N ARG A 295 -44.34 -28.61 27.37
CA ARG A 295 -44.24 -30.04 27.70
C ARG A 295 -44.27 -30.28 29.21
N LEU A 296 -43.52 -29.47 29.97
CA LEU A 296 -43.50 -29.56 31.43
C LEU A 296 -44.88 -29.25 32.03
N ALA A 297 -45.61 -28.25 31.53
CA ALA A 297 -46.97 -27.97 31.97
C ALA A 297 -47.91 -29.18 31.76
N ARG A 298 -47.85 -29.84 30.60
CA ARG A 298 -48.64 -31.07 30.31
C ARG A 298 -48.22 -32.27 31.15
N GLU A 299 -46.96 -32.37 31.52
CA GLU A 299 -46.48 -33.37 32.48
C GLU A 299 -47.00 -33.11 33.88
N LEU A 300 -46.96 -31.85 34.33
CA LEU A 300 -47.48 -31.45 35.64
C LEU A 300 -49.00 -31.65 35.73
N GLU A 301 -49.79 -31.31 34.70
CA GLU A 301 -51.24 -31.60 34.69
C GLU A 301 -51.54 -33.08 34.95
N ARG A 302 -50.78 -34.00 34.33
CA ARG A 302 -50.92 -35.44 34.57
C ARG A 302 -50.50 -35.85 35.98
N TYR A 303 -49.42 -35.26 36.49
CA TYR A 303 -48.97 -35.50 37.86
C TYR A 303 -49.98 -35.02 38.90
N LEU A 304 -50.56 -33.83 38.71
CA LEU A 304 -51.58 -33.27 39.61
C LEU A 304 -52.87 -34.10 39.58
N ALA A 305 -53.26 -34.64 38.41
CA ALA A 305 -54.36 -35.60 38.32
C ALA A 305 -54.09 -36.88 39.13
N ALA A 306 -52.88 -37.43 39.05
CA ALA A 306 -52.48 -38.58 39.87
C ALA A 306 -52.41 -38.25 41.37
N MET A 307 -51.91 -37.06 41.71
CA MET A 307 -51.84 -36.55 43.08
C MET A 307 -53.23 -36.41 43.70
N ARG A 308 -54.21 -35.92 42.93
CA ARG A 308 -55.62 -35.83 43.37
C ARG A 308 -56.19 -37.20 43.74
N ILE A 309 -56.00 -38.20 42.88
CA ILE A 309 -56.44 -39.57 43.15
C ILE A 309 -55.75 -40.13 44.41
N TYR A 310 -54.46 -39.86 44.59
CA TYR A 310 -53.73 -40.32 45.77
C TYR A 310 -54.23 -39.68 47.07
N ILE A 311 -54.52 -38.37 47.08
CA ILE A 311 -55.05 -37.65 48.24
C ILE A 311 -56.38 -38.27 48.72
N GLU A 312 -57.24 -38.70 47.80
CA GLU A 312 -58.50 -39.38 48.14
C GLU A 312 -58.29 -40.69 48.92
N THR A 313 -57.11 -41.32 48.81
CA THR A 313 -56.77 -42.57 49.52
C THR A 313 -56.16 -42.37 50.90
N LEU A 314 -55.75 -41.15 51.26
CA LEU A 314 -55.15 -40.86 52.58
C LEU A 314 -56.21 -40.99 53.67
N ALA A 315 -55.94 -41.75 54.73
CA ALA A 315 -56.89 -41.96 55.84
C ALA A 315 -56.79 -40.88 56.94
N ASP A 316 -55.61 -40.28 57.10
CA ASP A 316 -55.35 -39.22 58.06
C ASP A 316 -55.89 -37.87 57.54
N SER A 317 -56.70 -37.20 58.37
CA SER A 317 -57.34 -35.92 58.04
C SER A 317 -56.33 -34.78 57.89
N ASP A 318 -55.32 -34.72 58.76
CA ASP A 318 -54.36 -33.60 58.77
C ASP A 318 -53.37 -33.72 57.61
N GLU A 319 -52.97 -34.96 57.30
CA GLU A 319 -52.13 -35.26 56.13
C GLU A 319 -52.87 -34.96 54.83
N ARG A 320 -54.16 -35.33 54.74
CA ARG A 320 -55.01 -35.03 53.57
C ARG A 320 -55.13 -33.52 53.36
N GLN A 321 -55.45 -32.76 54.41
CA GLN A 321 -55.61 -31.31 54.31
C GLN A 321 -54.32 -30.63 53.84
N THR A 322 -53.17 -31.01 54.39
CA THR A 322 -51.87 -30.46 53.97
C THR A 322 -51.56 -30.76 52.50
N ALA A 323 -51.90 -31.95 52.02
CA ALA A 323 -51.71 -32.33 50.62
C ALA A 323 -52.67 -31.59 49.67
N GLU A 324 -53.90 -31.31 50.09
CA GLU A 324 -54.88 -30.49 49.35
C GLU A 324 -54.40 -29.04 49.18
N GLU A 325 -53.82 -28.44 50.23
CA GLU A 325 -53.24 -27.10 50.16
C GLU A 325 -52.08 -27.04 49.14
N TRP A 326 -51.22 -28.06 49.12
CA TRP A 326 -50.14 -28.16 48.13
C TRP A 326 -50.68 -28.37 46.70
N LEU A 327 -51.68 -29.22 46.53
CA LEU A 327 -52.34 -29.44 45.24
C LEU A 327 -52.95 -28.13 44.70
N ALA A 328 -53.67 -27.39 45.55
CA ALA A 328 -54.29 -26.11 45.17
C ALA A 328 -53.25 -25.06 44.73
N TRP A 329 -52.11 -24.98 45.43
CA TRP A 329 -51.01 -24.12 45.02
C TRP A 329 -50.43 -24.53 43.66
N ALA A 330 -50.20 -25.83 43.46
CA ALA A 330 -49.61 -26.35 42.23
C ALA A 330 -50.55 -26.15 41.02
N GLU A 331 -51.85 -26.36 41.20
CA GLU A 331 -52.88 -26.08 40.18
C GLU A 331 -52.92 -24.61 39.76
N ALA A 332 -52.69 -23.68 40.70
CA ALA A 332 -52.59 -22.25 40.40
C ALA A 332 -51.25 -21.86 39.71
N TYR A 333 -50.22 -22.70 39.83
CA TYR A 333 -48.89 -22.44 39.25
C TYR A 333 -48.78 -22.87 37.78
N VAL A 334 -49.33 -24.04 37.42
CA VAL A 334 -49.19 -24.63 36.07
C VAL A 334 -49.62 -23.68 34.93
N PRO A 335 -50.74 -22.94 35.01
CA PRO A 335 -51.13 -21.99 33.96
C PRO A 335 -50.12 -20.86 33.73
N LYS A 336 -49.33 -20.48 34.75
CA LYS A 336 -48.28 -19.44 34.62
C LYS A 336 -47.06 -19.92 33.84
N LEU A 337 -46.82 -21.23 33.86
CA LEU A 337 -45.75 -21.92 33.14
C LEU A 337 -46.12 -22.17 31.67
N ASP A 338 -47.38 -22.52 31.38
CA ASP A 338 -47.82 -22.83 30.02
C ASP A 338 -47.74 -21.59 29.11
N PRO A 339 -46.88 -21.60 28.06
CA PRO A 339 -46.80 -20.49 27.11
C PRO A 339 -48.10 -20.28 26.32
N LEU A 340 -48.97 -21.28 26.19
CA LEU A 340 -50.26 -21.18 25.50
C LEU A 340 -51.34 -20.46 26.33
N SER A 341 -51.10 -20.25 27.63
CA SER A 341 -51.94 -19.38 28.47
C SER A 341 -51.71 -17.88 28.19
N LYS A 342 -50.73 -17.55 27.35
CA LYS A 342 -50.37 -16.18 26.94
C LYS A 342 -50.66 -15.99 25.44
N THR A 343 -50.74 -14.74 24.99
CA THR A 343 -50.95 -14.45 23.56
C THR A 343 -49.75 -14.88 22.72
N LEU A 344 -49.98 -15.70 21.70
CA LEU A 344 -48.96 -16.10 20.72
C LEU A 344 -48.56 -14.91 19.84
N ARG A 345 -47.28 -14.53 19.89
CA ARG A 345 -46.68 -13.46 19.06
C ARG A 345 -45.23 -13.80 18.74
N MET A 346 -44.72 -13.25 17.64
CA MET A 346 -43.30 -13.33 17.32
C MET A 346 -42.47 -12.68 18.44
N PRO A 347 -41.38 -13.31 18.93
CA PRO A 347 -40.47 -12.68 19.87
C PRO A 347 -39.89 -11.38 19.28
N PRO A 348 -39.75 -10.30 20.07
CA PRO A 348 -39.16 -9.06 19.60
C PRO A 348 -37.69 -9.29 19.21
N ASP A 349 -37.24 -8.58 18.17
CA ASP A 349 -35.86 -8.71 17.71
C ASP A 349 -34.89 -8.16 18.78
N PRO A 350 -33.91 -8.95 19.24
CA PRO A 350 -32.95 -8.50 20.23
C PRO A 350 -32.02 -7.45 19.62
N THR A 351 -31.75 -6.38 20.37
CA THR A 351 -30.69 -5.44 20.02
C THR A 351 -29.33 -6.04 20.42
N PRO A 352 -28.39 -6.26 19.49
CA PRO A 352 -27.08 -6.82 19.82
C PRO A 352 -26.30 -5.90 20.75
N ARG A 353 -25.70 -6.45 21.79
CA ARG A 353 -24.71 -5.76 22.64
C ARG A 353 -23.29 -6.04 22.13
N TYR A 354 -22.32 -5.37 22.74
CA TYR A 354 -20.91 -5.57 22.43
C TYR A 354 -20.52 -7.05 22.58
N GLY A 355 -20.00 -7.66 21.51
CA GLY A 355 -19.59 -9.08 21.46
C GLY A 355 -20.69 -10.08 21.08
N ASP A 356 -21.98 -9.70 21.07
CA ASP A 356 -23.08 -10.64 20.78
C ASP A 356 -23.06 -11.14 19.33
N LEU A 357 -22.49 -10.35 18.42
CA LEU A 357 -22.38 -10.71 17.01
C LEU A 357 -21.15 -11.57 16.70
N ASP A 358 -20.17 -11.68 17.61
CA ASP A 358 -18.91 -12.39 17.38
C ASP A 358 -19.10 -13.86 16.95
N PRO A 359 -20.03 -14.63 17.53
CA PRO A 359 -20.30 -16.00 17.08
C PRO A 359 -20.87 -16.09 15.66
N PHE A 360 -21.50 -15.01 15.18
CA PHE A 360 -22.23 -14.96 13.91
C PHE A 360 -21.46 -14.25 12.79
N LEU A 361 -20.43 -13.49 13.16
CA LEU A 361 -19.48 -12.91 12.23
C LEU A 361 -18.69 -14.03 11.57
N GLU A 362 -18.78 -14.11 10.24
CA GLU A 362 -17.90 -14.98 9.47
C GLU A 362 -16.46 -14.58 9.78
N LYS A 363 -15.64 -15.56 10.14
CA LYS A 363 -14.19 -15.35 10.24
C LYS A 363 -13.75 -14.85 8.87
N PRO A 364 -12.94 -13.78 8.79
CA PRO A 364 -12.40 -13.36 7.50
C PRO A 364 -11.76 -14.61 6.89
N ARG A 365 -12.16 -14.94 5.66
CA ARG A 365 -11.43 -15.95 4.88
C ARG A 365 -10.02 -15.39 4.77
N LEU A 366 -9.14 -15.81 5.66
CA LEU A 366 -7.71 -15.68 5.46
C LEU A 366 -7.50 -16.40 4.14
N LEU A 367 -7.33 -15.64 3.07
CA LEU A 367 -6.78 -16.13 1.82
C LEU A 367 -5.46 -16.77 2.24
N ARG A 368 -5.49 -18.09 2.47
CA ARG A 368 -4.28 -18.90 2.52
C ARG A 368 -3.71 -18.73 1.13
N HIS A 369 -2.72 -17.85 1.03
CA HIS A 369 -1.84 -17.79 -0.13
C HIS A 369 -1.33 -19.21 -0.34
N PHE A 370 -1.77 -19.83 -1.43
CA PHE A 370 -1.21 -21.05 -1.99
C PHE A 370 -0.15 -20.68 -3.02
#